data_AF-A0A7Y3EFC3-F1
#
_entry.id   AF-A0A7Y3EFC3-F1
#
_cell.length_a   1.000
_cell.length_b   1.000
_cell.length_c   1.000
_cell.angle_alpha   90.00
_cell.angle_beta   90.00
_cell.angle_gamma   90.00
#
_symmetry.space_group_name_H-M   'P 1'
#
loop_
_entity.id
_entity.type
_entity.pdbx_description
1 polymer ?
#
loop_
_entity_poly.entity_id
_entity_poly.type
_entity_poly.pdbx_seq_one_letter_code
_entity_poly.pdbx_strand_id
1 'polypeptide(L)'
;MERVLFIGPGRVGLALGYALWQADAVDGLTYCGRRPEPPSHPLFGQGTADWHFGLRAPSPDERAVVLAVPEDVLPEMAHALAGHGPPPVGTVALHTAGALGTDVLAPLHAVGYSVGTF
;
A
#
# COMPACT_ATOMS: atom_id res chain seq x y z
N MET A 1 -6.30 -15.31 -6.43
CA MET A 1 -6.78 -14.33 -5.44
C MET A 1 -5.59 -13.35 -5.28
N GLU A 2 -5.78 -12.16 -4.70
CA GLU A 2 -4.84 -11.04 -4.93
C GLU A 2 -4.04 -10.71 -3.66
N ARG A 3 -2.76 -10.35 -3.83
CA ARG A 3 -1.92 -9.83 -2.75
C ARG A 3 -1.94 -8.30 -2.76
N VAL A 4 -1.84 -7.71 -1.58
CA VAL A 4 -1.96 -6.26 -1.39
C VAL A 4 -0.70 -5.72 -0.72
N LEU A 5 -0.14 -4.67 -1.32
CA LEU A 5 0.97 -3.91 -0.76
C LEU A 5 0.42 -2.68 -0.01
N PHE A 6 0.76 -2.55 1.27
CA PHE A 6 0.45 -1.38 2.08
C PHE A 6 1.68 -0.50 2.25
N ILE A 7 1.56 0.79 1.95
CA ILE A 7 2.57 1.80 2.27
C ILE A 7 2.07 2.56 3.50
N GLY A 8 2.78 2.41 4.63
CA GLY A 8 2.40 3.03 5.89
C GLY A 8 1.67 2.06 6.83
N PRO A 9 2.37 1.44 7.80
CA PRO A 9 1.78 0.55 8.79
C PRO A 9 1.20 1.35 9.98
N GLY A 10 0.46 2.41 9.67
CA GLY A 10 -0.25 3.20 10.66
C GLY A 10 -1.53 2.51 11.12
N ARG A 11 -2.31 3.18 11.97
CA ARG A 11 -3.59 2.66 12.47
C ARG A 11 -4.53 2.22 11.34
N VAL A 12 -4.70 3.05 10.32
CA VAL A 12 -5.61 2.77 9.20
C VAL A 12 -5.08 1.61 8.35
N GLY A 13 -3.81 1.64 7.93
CA GLY A 13 -3.23 0.59 7.11
C GLY A 13 -3.23 -0.78 7.79
N LEU A 14 -2.92 -0.84 9.09
CA LEU A 14 -2.97 -2.09 9.86
C LEU A 14 -4.40 -2.57 10.07
N ALA A 15 -5.33 -1.68 10.44
CA ALA A 15 -6.73 -2.07 10.65
C ALA A 15 -7.38 -2.59 9.36
N LEU A 16 -7.15 -1.92 8.24
CA LEU A 16 -7.70 -2.33 6.94
C LEU A 16 -7.12 -3.67 6.49
N GLY A 17 -5.80 -3.83 6.50
CA GLY A 17 -5.20 -5.11 6.10
C GLY A 17 -5.56 -6.24 7.06
N TYR A 18 -5.66 -5.98 8.37
CA TYR A 18 -6.13 -6.98 9.34
C TYR A 18 -7.58 -7.41 9.07
N ALA A 19 -8.45 -6.46 8.74
CA ALA A 19 -9.84 -6.77 8.38
C ALA A 19 -9.92 -7.58 7.08
N LEU A 20 -9.13 -7.23 6.05
CA LEU A 20 -9.06 -7.99 4.80
C LEU A 20 -8.58 -9.42 5.03
N TRP A 21 -7.56 -9.61 5.87
CA TRP A 21 -7.07 -10.94 6.23
C TRP A 21 -8.12 -11.75 7.00
N GLN A 22 -8.77 -11.16 8.01
CA GLN A 22 -9.82 -11.83 8.79
C GLN A 22 -11.04 -12.21 7.96
N ALA A 23 -11.30 -11.48 6.88
CA ALA A 23 -12.38 -11.76 5.94
C ALA A 23 -11.98 -12.77 4.84
N ASP A 24 -10.75 -13.31 4.85
CA ASP A 24 -10.21 -14.17 3.79
C ASP A 24 -10.30 -13.51 2.39
N ALA A 25 -10.15 -12.18 2.35
CA ALA A 25 -10.33 -11.38 1.14
C ALA A 25 -9.04 -11.23 0.32
N VAL A 26 -7.90 -11.64 0.87
CA VAL A 26 -6.56 -11.45 0.29
C VAL A 26 -5.70 -12.70 0.52
N ASP A 27 -4.88 -13.06 -0.47
CA ASP A 27 -3.93 -14.18 -0.37
C ASP A 27 -2.68 -13.83 0.45
N GLY A 28 -2.46 -12.55 0.69
CA GLY A 28 -1.29 -12.09 1.41
C GLY A 28 -1.19 -10.58 1.47
N LEU A 29 -0.43 -10.13 2.46
CA LEU A 29 -0.23 -8.73 2.79
C LEU A 29 1.26 -8.46 2.85
N THR A 30 1.70 -7.40 2.20
CA THR A 30 3.03 -6.84 2.44
C THR A 30 2.90 -5.43 2.97
N TYR A 31 3.72 -5.06 3.96
CA TYR A 31 3.79 -3.70 4.47
C TYR A 31 5.17 -3.09 4.25
N CYS A 32 5.17 -1.87 3.72
CA CYS A 32 6.31 -0.97 3.64
C CYS A 32 6.24 0.06 4.76
N GLY A 33 7.36 0.30 5.46
CA GLY A 33 7.45 1.33 6.47
C GLY A 33 8.85 1.88 6.70
N ARG A 34 8.93 2.99 7.43
CA ARG A 34 10.17 3.76 7.64
C ARG A 34 11.07 3.24 8.76
N ARG A 35 10.68 2.15 9.44
CA ARG A 35 11.47 1.59 10.55
C ARG A 35 12.12 0.28 10.08
N PRO A 36 13.30 -0.10 10.60
CA PRO A 36 13.91 -1.38 10.24
C PRO A 36 13.02 -2.57 10.61
N GLU A 37 12.33 -2.48 11.75
CA GLU A 37 11.46 -3.53 12.27
C GLU A 37 9.98 -3.18 12.12
N PRO A 38 9.11 -4.20 11.91
CA PRO A 38 7.67 -4.01 11.86
C PRO A 38 7.13 -3.54 13.22
N PRO A 39 5.99 -2.83 13.26
CA PRO A 39 5.33 -2.53 14.52
C PRO A 39 4.81 -3.81 15.18
N SER A 40 4.61 -3.75 16.51
CA SER A 40 3.94 -4.84 17.22
C SER A 40 2.48 -4.94 16.75
N HIS A 41 2.16 -6.02 16.03
CA HIS A 41 0.84 -6.31 15.52
C HIS A 41 0.68 -7.81 15.23
N PRO A 42 -0.50 -8.43 15.44
CA PRO A 42 -0.73 -9.85 15.15
C PRO A 42 -0.31 -10.28 13.74
N LEU A 43 -0.56 -9.43 12.73
CA LEU A 43 -0.16 -9.68 11.34
C LEU A 43 1.31 -10.06 11.18
N PHE A 44 2.22 -9.43 11.94
CA PHE A 44 3.65 -9.72 11.85
C PHE A 44 4.07 -10.81 12.84
N GLY A 45 3.48 -10.83 14.04
CA GLY A 45 3.80 -11.84 15.06
C GLY A 45 3.41 -13.27 14.66
N GLN A 46 2.44 -13.43 13.77
CA GLN A 46 1.96 -14.72 13.27
C GLN A 46 2.52 -15.07 11.88
N GLY A 47 3.37 -14.22 11.29
CA GLY A 47 3.89 -14.42 9.93
C GLY A 47 2.84 -14.28 8.83
N THR A 48 1.74 -13.58 9.10
CA THR A 48 0.63 -13.36 8.16
C THR A 48 0.95 -12.29 7.12
N ALA A 49 1.78 -11.32 7.48
CA ALA A 49 2.18 -10.22 6.61
C ALA A 49 3.69 -10.12 6.49
N ASP A 50 4.15 -9.86 5.27
CA ASP A 50 5.54 -9.59 4.96
C ASP A 50 5.90 -8.14 5.32
N TRP A 51 7.14 -7.92 5.76
CA TRP A 51 7.66 -6.60 6.10
C TRP A 51 8.77 -6.18 5.16
N HIS A 52 8.71 -4.93 4.72
CA HIS A 52 9.77 -4.29 3.96
C HIS A 52 10.14 -2.94 4.59
N PHE A 53 11.41 -2.80 4.95
CA PHE A 53 11.95 -1.51 5.37
C PHE A 53 12.20 -0.62 4.16
N GLY A 54 11.62 0.58 4.18
CA GLY A 54 11.66 1.53 3.08
C GLY A 54 10.47 1.37 2.13
N LEU A 55 10.65 1.83 0.90
CA LEU A 55 9.66 1.79 -0.16
C LEU A 55 10.13 0.84 -1.27
N ARG A 56 9.20 0.07 -1.83
CA ARG A 56 9.44 -0.75 -3.02
C ARG A 56 8.27 -0.69 -3.99
N ALA A 57 8.53 -1.05 -5.23
CA ALA A 57 7.49 -1.34 -6.21
C ALA A 57 6.66 -2.58 -5.80
N PRO A 58 5.41 -2.68 -6.25
CA PRO A 58 4.63 -3.91 -6.15
C PRO A 58 5.31 -5.05 -6.92
N SER A 59 5.26 -6.26 -6.35
CA SER A 59 5.70 -7.48 -7.04
C SER A 59 4.63 -7.99 -8.01
N PRO A 60 4.94 -8.89 -8.96
CA PRO A 60 4.00 -9.32 -10.01
C PRO A 60 2.66 -9.92 -9.53
N ASP A 61 2.65 -10.45 -8.31
CA ASP A 61 1.50 -11.02 -7.60
C ASP A 61 0.68 -9.99 -6.81
N GLU A 62 1.21 -8.77 -6.63
CA GLU A 62 0.54 -7.67 -5.95
C GLU A 62 -0.25 -6.83 -6.96
N ARG A 63 -1.58 -6.89 -6.87
CA ARG A 63 -2.49 -6.20 -7.80
C ARG A 63 -3.12 -4.95 -7.21
N ALA A 64 -2.90 -4.69 -5.92
CA ALA A 64 -3.30 -3.46 -5.26
C ALA A 64 -2.18 -2.89 -4.39
N VAL A 65 -2.03 -1.57 -4.44
CA VAL A 65 -1.19 -0.78 -3.53
C VAL A 65 -2.08 0.19 -2.76
N VAL A 66 -2.00 0.16 -1.43
CA VAL A 66 -2.75 1.07 -0.55
C VAL A 66 -1.78 2.02 0.14
N LEU A 67 -1.87 3.31 -0.18
CA LEU A 67 -1.15 4.39 0.48
C LEU A 67 -1.92 4.83 1.73
N ALA A 68 -1.56 4.22 2.86
CA ALA A 68 -2.09 4.51 4.19
C ALA A 68 -1.14 5.41 5.00
N VAL A 69 -0.72 6.51 4.38
CA VAL A 69 0.19 7.52 4.95
C VAL A 69 -0.57 8.80 5.30
N PRO A 70 0.01 9.67 6.16
CA PRO A 70 -0.54 11.01 6.41
C PRO A 70 -0.75 11.82 5.11
N GLU A 71 -1.75 12.71 5.11
CA GLU A 71 -2.15 13.47 3.92
C GLU A 71 -1.04 14.38 3.40
N ASP A 72 -0.26 14.99 4.30
CA ASP A 72 0.89 15.84 3.97
C ASP A 72 2.05 15.07 3.33
N VAL A 73 2.11 13.76 3.55
CA VAL A 73 3.15 12.86 3.02
C VAL A 73 2.70 12.15 1.73
N LEU A 74 1.40 12.06 1.48
CA LEU A 74 0.84 11.31 0.36
C LEU A 74 1.36 11.76 -1.03
N PRO A 75 1.44 13.05 -1.37
CA PRO A 75 1.96 13.48 -2.68
C PRO A 75 3.41 13.06 -2.92
N GLU A 76 4.24 13.11 -1.87
CA GLU A 76 5.63 12.68 -1.93
C GLU A 76 5.73 11.17 -2.14
N MET A 77 4.93 10.38 -1.43
CA MET A 77 4.92 8.92 -1.57
C MET A 77 4.40 8.47 -2.94
N ALA A 78 3.42 9.17 -3.51
CA ALA A 78 2.95 8.90 -4.87
C ALA A 78 4.07 9.13 -5.91
N HIS A 79 4.83 10.22 -5.78
CA HIS A 79 6.00 10.47 -6.63
C HIS A 79 7.11 9.45 -6.42
N ALA A 80 7.44 9.14 -5.17
CA ALA A 80 8.50 8.19 -4.85
C ALA A 80 8.17 6.80 -5.41
N LEU A 81 6.92 6.35 -5.26
CA LEU A 81 6.48 5.07 -5.81
C LEU A 81 6.46 5.09 -7.34
N ALA A 82 6.00 6.17 -7.98
CA ALA A 82 6.06 6.33 -9.43
C ALA A 82 7.51 6.28 -9.97
N GLY A 83 8.47 6.76 -9.18
CA GLY A 83 9.91 6.70 -9.50
C GLY A 83 10.47 5.29 -9.60
N HIS A 84 9.79 4.27 -9.07
CA HIS A 84 10.15 2.87 -9.28
C HIS A 84 9.72 2.32 -10.66
N GLY A 85 8.95 3.10 -11.43
CA GLY A 85 8.50 2.74 -12.77
C GLY A 85 7.09 2.13 -12.80
N PRO A 86 6.71 1.55 -13.96
CA PRO A 86 5.36 1.03 -14.16
C PRO A 86 5.08 -0.18 -13.27
N PRO A 87 3.83 -0.35 -12.80
CA PRO A 87 3.46 -1.52 -12.03
C PRO A 87 3.24 -2.75 -12.91
N PRO A 88 3.03 -3.94 -12.31
CA PRO A 88 2.36 -5.04 -12.99
C PRO A 88 1.05 -4.56 -13.64
N VAL A 89 0.72 -5.11 -14.81
CA VAL A 89 -0.48 -4.73 -15.57
C VAL A 89 -1.74 -4.89 -14.72
N GLY A 90 -2.60 -3.86 -14.72
CA GLY A 90 -3.86 -3.87 -13.99
C GLY A 90 -3.72 -3.58 -12.48
N THR A 91 -2.55 -3.15 -12.01
CA THR A 91 -2.37 -2.77 -10.60
C THR A 91 -3.15 -1.49 -10.29
N VAL A 92 -3.90 -1.52 -9.19
CA VAL A 92 -4.63 -0.36 -8.66
C VAL A 92 -3.84 0.27 -7.52
N ALA A 93 -3.73 1.59 -7.50
CA ALA A 93 -3.25 2.37 -6.38
C ALA A 93 -4.42 3.12 -5.71
N LEU A 94 -4.58 2.92 -4.41
CA LEU A 94 -5.61 3.55 -3.58
C LEU A 94 -4.96 4.35 -2.46
N HIS A 95 -5.58 5.42 -2.00
CA HIS A 95 -5.20 6.08 -0.74
C HIS A 95 -6.35 6.14 0.25
N THR A 96 -6.01 6.32 1.53
CA THR A 96 -6.99 6.40 2.62
C THR A 96 -7.20 7.82 3.16
N ALA A 97 -6.62 8.83 2.53
CA ALA A 97 -6.85 10.25 2.88
C ALA A 97 -8.29 10.65 2.52
N GLY A 98 -9.02 11.21 3.48
CA GLY A 98 -10.45 11.54 3.29
C GLY A 98 -10.67 12.96 2.75
N ALA A 99 -9.70 13.87 2.90
CA ALA A 99 -9.81 15.24 2.42
C ALA A 99 -9.26 15.45 1.00
N LEU A 100 -8.56 14.44 0.46
CA LEU A 100 -7.89 14.51 -0.84
C LEU A 100 -8.66 13.70 -1.89
N GLY A 101 -8.72 14.23 -3.11
CA GLY A 101 -9.18 13.48 -4.28
C GLY A 101 -8.05 12.69 -4.94
N THR A 102 -8.37 11.95 -6.00
CA THR A 102 -7.42 11.10 -6.72
C THR A 102 -6.29 11.84 -7.44
N ASP A 103 -6.40 13.16 -7.62
CA ASP A 103 -5.38 13.99 -8.30
C ASP A 103 -4.00 13.88 -7.64
N VAL A 104 -3.94 13.60 -6.34
CA VAL A 104 -2.68 13.35 -5.62
C VAL A 104 -1.94 12.11 -6.12
N LEU A 105 -2.64 11.16 -6.74
CA LEU A 105 -2.08 9.96 -7.35
C LEU A 105 -1.78 10.12 -8.84
N ALA A 106 -1.91 11.32 -9.42
CA ALA A 106 -1.58 11.58 -10.82
C ALA A 106 -0.18 11.06 -11.26
N PRO A 107 0.89 11.14 -10.43
CA PRO A 107 2.19 10.55 -10.78
C PRO A 107 2.12 9.03 -11.01
N LEU A 108 1.32 8.31 -10.23
CA LEU A 108 1.13 6.86 -10.39
C LEU A 108 0.31 6.56 -11.64
N HIS A 109 -0.76 7.33 -11.87
CA HIS A 109 -1.56 7.18 -13.09
C HIS A 109 -0.70 7.40 -14.35
N ALA A 110 0.20 8.38 -14.33
CA ALA A 110 1.10 8.68 -15.44
C ALA A 110 2.06 7.53 -15.80
N VAL A 111 2.35 6.63 -14.85
CA VAL A 111 3.20 5.44 -15.08
C VAL A 111 2.41 4.14 -15.21
N GLY A 112 1.07 4.20 -15.30
CA GLY A 112 0.23 3.06 -15.67
C GLY A 112 -0.53 2.38 -14.52
N TYR A 113 -0.56 2.96 -13.32
CA TYR A 113 -1.48 2.51 -12.28
C TYR A 113 -2.91 2.96 -12.62
N SER A 114 -3.90 2.11 -12.33
CA SER A 114 -5.26 2.61 -12.12
C SER A 114 -5.33 3.26 -10.75
N VAL A 115 -6.01 4.39 -10.58
CA VAL A 115 -5.99 5.15 -9.31
C VAL A 115 -7.40 5.32 -8.73
N GLY A 116 -7.49 5.34 -7.40
CA GLY A 116 -8.74 5.54 -6.66
C GLY A 116 -8.52 6.03 -5.23
N THR A 117 -9.62 6.30 -4.53
CA THR A 117 -9.65 6.65 -3.11
C THR A 117 -10.80 5.89 -2.44
N PHE A 118 -10.67 5.66 -1.12
CA PHE A 118 -11.74 5.14 -0.27
C PHE A 118 -12.71 6.25 0.17
#